data_AF-A0A6I4V485-F1
#
_entry.id   AF-A0A6I4V485-F1
#
_cell.length_a   1.000
_cell.length_b   1.000
_cell.length_c   1.000
_cell.angle_alpha   90.00
_cell.angle_beta   90.00
_cell.angle_gamma   90.00
#
_symmetry.space_group_name_H-M   'P 1'
#
loop_
_entity.id
_entity.type
_entity.pdbx_description
1 polymer ?
#
loop_
_entity_poly.entity_id
_entity_poly.type
_entity_poly.pdbx_seq_one_letter_code
_entity_poly.pdbx_strand_id
1 'polypeptide(L)' 'MQAEEFNARYPVGSLFIYQPCKFLRGGDVVRTVDVARDLKAIAVVEINVEPYFANIKSLTPA' A
#
# COMPACT_ATOMS: atom_id res chain seq x y z
N MET A 1 0.49 10.68 4.50
CA MET A 1 -0.48 10.50 3.43
C MET A 1 -1.76 9.90 3.97
N GLN A 2 -2.88 10.45 3.52
CA GLN A 2 -4.23 9.89 3.60
C GLN A 2 -4.56 9.20 2.27
N ALA A 3 -5.70 8.52 2.18
CA ALA A 3 -6.08 7.78 0.98
C ALA A 3 -6.20 8.68 -0.27
N GLU A 4 -6.75 9.89 -0.15
CA GLU A 4 -6.92 10.81 -1.28
C GLU A 4 -5.55 11.19 -1.91
N GLU A 5 -4.58 11.58 -1.08
CA GLU A 5 -3.23 11.91 -1.53
C GLU A 5 -2.54 10.68 -2.17
N PHE A 6 -2.75 9.50 -1.59
CA PHE A 6 -2.22 8.25 -2.14
C PHE A 6 -2.80 7.96 -3.53
N ASN A 7 -4.12 8.04 -3.67
CA ASN A 7 -4.83 7.76 -4.93
C ASN A 7 -4.48 8.77 -6.03
N ALA A 8 -4.26 10.04 -5.67
CA ALA A 8 -3.81 11.06 -6.61
C ALA A 8 -2.39 10.79 -7.14
N ARG A 9 -1.52 10.19 -6.31
CA ARG A 9 -0.12 9.92 -6.65
C ARG A 9 0.06 8.55 -7.32
N TYR A 10 -0.73 7.56 -6.92
CA TYR A 10 -0.55 6.17 -7.30
C TYR A 10 -1.87 5.57 -7.78
N PRO A 11 -2.12 5.51 -9.10
CA PRO A 11 -3.32 4.90 -9.64
C PRO A 11 -3.36 3.39 -9.38
N VAL A 12 -4.55 2.80 -9.53
CA VAL A 12 -4.73 1.34 -9.51
C VAL A 12 -3.78 0.69 -10.51
N GLY A 13 -3.10 -0.38 -10.08
CA GLY A 13 -2.07 -1.07 -10.87
C GLY A 13 -0.63 -0.62 -10.58
N SER A 14 -0.42 0.37 -9.71
CA SER A 14 0.91 0.83 -9.28
C SER A 14 1.65 -0.25 -8.49
N LEU A 15 2.98 -0.31 -8.64
CA LEU A 15 3.86 -1.29 -8.00
C LEU A 15 4.53 -0.72 -6.75
N PHE A 16 4.61 -1.55 -5.71
CA PHE A 16 5.21 -1.21 -4.43
C PHE A 16 5.97 -2.39 -3.84
N ILE A 17 6.86 -2.09 -2.90
CA ILE A 17 7.44 -3.05 -1.97
C ILE A 17 6.58 -3.03 -0.69
N TYR A 18 5.99 -4.16 -0.35
CA TYR A 18 5.30 -4.37 0.92
C TYR A 18 6.30 -4.76 2.01
N GLN A 19 6.43 -3.91 3.03
CA GLN A 19 7.36 -4.08 4.13
C GLN A 19 6.71 -3.62 5.44
N PRO A 20 5.96 -4.49 6.14
CA PRO A 20 5.27 -4.13 7.38
C PRO A 20 6.25 -3.79 8.53
N CYS A 21 7.44 -4.37 8.52
CA CYS A 21 8.51 -4.05 9.47
C CYS A 21 9.67 -3.36 8.77
N LYS A 22 9.79 -2.03 8.94
CA LYS A 22 10.82 -1.21 8.30
C LYS A 22 12.27 -1.56 8.69
N PHE A 23 12.46 -2.28 9.79
CA PHE A 23 13.78 -2.68 10.29
C PHE A 23 14.30 -3.95 9.62
N LEU A 24 13.44 -4.78 9.03
CA LEU A 24 13.84 -5.99 8.32
C LEU A 24 14.25 -5.63 6.90
N ARG A 25 15.33 -6.23 6.36
CA ARG A 25 15.71 -6.05 4.95
C ARG A 25 14.84 -6.95 4.07
N GLY A 26 14.36 -6.39 2.96
CA GLY A 26 13.52 -7.09 1.99
C GLY A 26 12.05 -6.69 2.08
N GLY A 27 11.27 -7.19 1.14
CA GLY A 27 9.82 -6.98 1.03
C GLY A 27 9.31 -7.55 -0.29
N ASP A 28 8.04 -7.89 -0.34
CA ASP A 28 7.43 -8.47 -1.53
C ASP A 28 7.01 -7.37 -2.50
N VAL A 29 7.20 -7.60 -3.80
CA VAL A 29 6.68 -6.69 -4.83
C VAL A 29 5.19 -6.97 -5.00
N VAL A 30 4.38 -5.95 -4.76
CA VAL A 30 2.93 -6.00 -4.80
C VAL A 30 2.39 -4.93 -5.74
N ARG A 31 1.13 -5.11 -6.16
CA ARG A 31 0.40 -4.19 -7.02
C ARG A 31 -0.91 -3.78 -6.36
N THR A 32 -1.27 -2.50 -6.46
CA THR A 32 -2.59 -2.01 -6.03
C THR A 32 -3.69 -2.57 -6.92
N VAL A 33 -4.73 -3.11 -6.31
CA VAL A 33 -5.89 -3.73 -7.00
C VAL A 33 -7.10 -2.79 -7.03
N ASP A 34 -7.25 -1.96 -6.00
CA ASP A 34 -8.30 -0.95 -5.89
C ASP A 34 -7.73 0.35 -5.29
N VAL A 35 -8.53 1.40 -5.26
CA VAL A 35 -8.21 2.67 -4.61
C VAL A 35 -8.02 2.49 -3.11
N ALA A 36 -7.10 3.25 -2.53
CA ALA A 36 -6.94 3.34 -1.09
C ALA A 36 -8.19 3.98 -0.45
N ARG A 37 -8.48 3.57 0.79
CA ARG A 37 -9.60 4.08 1.61
C ARG A 37 -9.11 4.44 3.00
N ASP A 38 -9.61 5.55 3.53
CA ASP A 38 -9.36 5.94 4.91
C ASP A 38 -10.30 5.18 5.84
N LEU A 39 -9.72 4.52 6.84
CA LEU A 39 -10.38 3.98 8.03
C LEU A 39 -10.12 4.93 9.21
N LYS A 40 -10.81 4.70 10.34
CA LYS A 40 -10.77 5.58 11.53
C LYS A 40 -9.39 6.21 11.84
N ALA A 41 -8.33 5.40 11.86
CA ALA A 41 -6.98 5.87 12.23
C ALA A 41 -5.89 5.53 11.19
N ILE A 42 -6.23 4.81 10.13
CA ILE A 42 -5.28 4.28 9.15
C ILE A 42 -5.87 4.36 7.74
N ALA A 43 -5.02 4.43 6.74
CA ALA A 43 -5.42 4.31 5.34
C ALA A 43 -4.90 2.98 4.79
N VAL A 44 -5.77 2.26 4.09
CA VAL A 44 -5.48 0.92 3.56
C VAL A 44 -5.75 0.88 2.06
N VAL A 45 -5.03 0.02 1.35
CA VAL A 45 -5.22 -0.26 -0.07
C VAL A 45 -5.25 -1.76 -0.31
N GLU A 46 -6.05 -2.19 -1.28
CA GLU A 46 -6.07 -3.60 -1.70
C GLU A 46 -4.84 -3.92 -2.57
N ILE A 47 -4.22 -5.07 -2.31
CA ILE A 47 -3.02 -5.56 -3.00
C ILE A 47 -3.24 -6.99 -3.52
N ASN A 48 -2.48 -7.36 -4.55
CA ASN A 48 -2.68 -8.61 -5.30
C ASN A 48 -2.18 -9.90 -4.61
N VAL A 49 -1.55 -9.78 -3.45
CA VAL A 49 -1.00 -10.91 -2.67
C VAL A 49 -1.41 -10.77 -1.20
N GLU A 50 -1.38 -11.86 -0.44
CA GLU A 50 -1.65 -11.85 1.00
C GLU A 50 -0.75 -10.80 1.69
N PRO A 51 -1.28 -9.92 2.57
CA PRO A 51 -2.58 -9.97 3.27
C PRO A 51 -3.80 -9.42 2.53
N TYR A 52 -3.70 -9.12 1.23
CA TYR A 52 -4.73 -8.50 0.37
C TYR A 52 -5.09 -7.06 0.71
N PHE A 53 -4.96 -6.64 1.96
CA PHE A 53 -5.10 -5.24 2.36
C PHE A 53 -3.85 -4.79 3.12
N ALA A 54 -3.20 -3.74 2.62
CA ALA A 54 -1.99 -3.20 3.22
C ALA A 54 -2.22 -1.78 3.73
N ASN A 55 -1.64 -1.46 4.89
CA ASN A 55 -1.53 -0.08 5.32
C ASN A 55 -0.60 0.67 4.35
N ILE A 56 -1.01 1.83 3.85
CA ILE A 56 -0.21 2.59 2.89
C ILE A 56 1.17 3.01 3.46
N LYS A 57 1.33 3.06 4.79
CA LYS A 57 2.61 3.34 5.47
C LYS A 57 3.63 2.19 5.41
N SER A 58 3.17 0.99 5.09
CA SER A 58 4.00 -0.20 4.87
C SER A 58 4.37 -0.42 3.41
N LEU A 59 3.97 0.49 2.51
CA LEU A 59 4.28 0.43 1.09
C LEU A 59 5.36 1.45 0.73
N THR A 60 6.36 1.00 -0.02
CA THR A 60 7.40 1.85 -0.59
C THR A 60 7.32 1.74 -2.11
N PRO A 61 7.25 2.85 -2.89
CA PRO A 61 7.26 2.77 -4.35
C PRO A 61 8.45 1.94 -4.85
N ALA A 62 8.20 1.04 -5.79
CA ALA A 62 9.22 0.19 -6.40
C ALA A 62 10.10 0.98 -7.39
#